data_AF-A0A528HCK2-F1
#
_entry.id   AF-A0A528HCK2-F1
#
_cell.length_a   1.000
_cell.length_b   1.000
_cell.length_c   1.000
_cell.angle_alpha   90.00
_cell.angle_beta   90.00
_cell.angle_gamma   90.00
#
_symmetry.space_group_name_H-M   'P 1'
#
loop_
_entity.id
_entity.type
_entity.pdbx_description
1 polymer ?
#
loop_
_entity_poly.entity_id
_entity_poly.type
_entity_poly.pdbx_seq_one_letter_code
_entity_poly.pdbx_strand_id
1 'polypeptide(L)'
;AVPLAIASDRAIFGKPEINLGMPPTFGGTQRLPRLAGRKRALELLLTGDAFSPERALELGLVNQVVAHADLLPAAHDLARRILRHSPLAAASILTAVTRGINQSIAEGLLIEGEQFSRMVPTADLREGLDAWIARRTPATRDPGQHTQQRDEPMTDTYTTFSKETFAAFRANDRPG
;
A
#
# COMPACT_ATOMS: atom_id res chain seq x y z
N ALA A 1 0.79 10.01 -7.84
CA ALA A 1 1.34 10.13 -6.47
C ALA A 1 2.03 8.83 -6.15
N VAL A 2 3.12 8.86 -5.39
CA VAL A 2 3.83 7.64 -5.00
C VAL A 2 3.09 6.96 -3.83
N PRO A 3 3.11 5.62 -3.70
CA PRO A 3 2.45 4.92 -2.60
C PRO A 3 3.15 5.09 -1.25
N LEU A 4 4.48 5.22 -1.27
CA LEU A 4 5.34 5.31 -0.09
C LEU A 4 6.41 6.38 -0.33
N ALA A 5 6.86 7.03 0.74
CA ALA A 5 7.88 8.07 0.68
C ALA A 5 8.77 8.05 1.93
N ILE A 6 10.08 8.22 1.73
CA ILE A 6 11.05 8.49 2.79
C ILE A 6 11.66 9.86 2.49
N ALA A 7 11.82 10.68 3.53
CA ALA A 7 12.38 12.02 3.41
C ALA A 7 13.77 12.10 4.04
N SER A 8 14.61 12.97 3.47
CA SER A 8 15.81 13.46 4.15
C SER A 8 15.42 14.52 5.18
N ASP A 9 16.17 14.59 6.27
CA ASP A 9 16.24 15.70 7.23
C ASP A 9 16.49 17.09 6.60
N ARG A 10 17.01 17.15 5.37
CA ARG A 10 17.21 18.37 4.59
C ARG A 10 16.06 18.72 3.64
N ALA A 11 15.03 17.87 3.56
CA ALA A 11 13.92 18.12 2.67
C ALA A 11 13.10 19.33 3.13
N ILE A 12 12.46 20.03 2.19
CA ILE A 12 11.53 21.12 2.48
C ILE A 12 10.24 20.82 1.71
N PHE A 13 9.10 20.90 2.40
CA PHE A 13 7.79 20.63 1.82
C PHE A 13 6.98 21.93 1.76
N GLY A 14 6.06 22.04 0.81
CA GLY A 14 5.20 23.21 0.70
C GLY A 14 4.30 23.17 -0.54
N LYS A 15 3.32 24.07 -0.57
CA LYS A 15 2.49 24.38 -1.74
C LYS A 15 2.34 25.90 -1.92
N PRO A 16 3.40 26.56 -2.44
CA PRO A 16 3.47 28.02 -2.51
C PRO A 16 2.70 28.60 -3.70
N GLU A 17 1.92 27.82 -4.46
CA GLU A 17 1.20 28.28 -5.66
C GLU A 17 0.29 29.49 -5.37
N ILE A 18 -0.25 29.59 -4.14
CA ILE A 18 -1.11 30.71 -3.73
C ILE A 18 -0.38 32.06 -3.74
N ASN A 19 0.95 32.07 -3.54
CA ASN A 19 1.76 33.28 -3.62
C ASN A 19 1.83 33.84 -5.04
N LEU A 20 1.48 33.03 -6.05
CA LEU A 20 1.35 33.43 -7.44
C LEU A 20 -0.10 33.73 -7.83
N GLY A 21 -1.04 33.74 -6.87
CA GLY A 21 -2.47 33.88 -7.12
C GLY A 21 -3.15 32.63 -7.69
N MET A 22 -2.49 31.46 -7.62
CA MET A 22 -2.97 30.22 -8.20
C MET A 22 -3.30 29.17 -7.11
N PRO A 23 -4.42 28.43 -7.21
CA PRO A 23 -4.67 27.33 -6.28
C PRO A 23 -3.70 26.16 -6.54
N PRO A 24 -3.29 25.38 -5.52
CA PRO A 24 -2.44 24.21 -5.73
C PRO A 24 -3.09 23.14 -6.63
N THR A 25 -2.50 22.86 -7.79
CA THR A 25 -3.04 21.91 -8.79
C THR A 25 -2.37 20.53 -8.68
N PHE A 26 -2.55 19.68 -9.71
CA PHE A 26 -1.99 18.32 -9.81
C PHE A 26 -2.34 17.40 -8.63
N GLY A 27 -3.44 17.68 -7.94
CA GLY A 27 -3.91 16.94 -6.77
C GLY A 27 -3.44 17.50 -5.42
N GLY A 28 -2.87 18.70 -5.36
CA GLY A 28 -2.52 19.38 -4.10
C GLY A 28 -3.74 19.58 -3.18
N THR A 29 -4.82 20.14 -3.71
CA THR A 29 -6.10 20.30 -3.00
C THR A 29 -6.80 18.99 -2.66
N GLN A 30 -6.37 17.87 -3.24
CA GLN A 30 -7.01 16.57 -3.05
C GLN A 30 -6.24 15.68 -2.08
N ARG A 31 -4.93 15.53 -2.28
CA ARG A 31 -4.11 14.57 -1.54
C ARG A 31 -3.68 15.10 -0.18
N LEU A 32 -3.35 16.39 -0.06
CA LEU A 32 -2.91 16.95 1.21
C LEU A 32 -4.01 16.87 2.30
N PRO A 33 -5.28 17.24 2.05
CA PRO A 33 -6.34 17.07 3.05
C PRO A 33 -6.66 15.62 3.43
N ARG A 34 -6.42 14.66 2.53
CA ARG A 34 -6.63 13.24 2.79
C ARG A 34 -5.55 12.63 3.68
N LEU A 35 -4.34 13.18 3.64
CA LEU A 35 -3.22 12.73 4.47
C LEU A 35 -3.15 13.52 5.79
N ALA A 36 -3.14 14.85 5.72
CA ALA A 36 -2.94 15.75 6.86
C ALA A 36 -4.24 16.11 7.61
N GLY A 37 -5.40 15.68 7.11
CA GLY A 37 -6.70 16.15 7.57
C GLY A 37 -7.03 17.58 7.10
N ARG A 38 -8.33 17.91 7.10
CA ARG A 38 -8.86 19.14 6.49
C ARG A 38 -8.24 20.43 7.06
N LYS A 39 -8.15 20.57 8.39
CA LYS A 39 -7.71 21.81 9.03
C LYS A 39 -6.25 22.13 8.73
N ARG A 40 -5.34 21.16 8.97
CA ARG A 40 -3.91 21.34 8.72
C ARG A 40 -3.59 21.51 7.25
N ALA A 41 -4.30 20.79 6.38
CA ALA A 41 -4.13 20.98 4.95
C ALA A 41 -4.56 22.38 4.49
N LEU A 42 -5.71 22.90 4.95
CA LEU A 42 -6.15 24.25 4.58
C LEU A 42 -5.19 25.32 5.09
N GLU A 43 -4.67 25.19 6.32
CA GLU A 43 -3.63 26.08 6.86
C GLU A 43 -2.44 26.16 5.88
N LEU A 44 -1.88 25.02 5.47
CA LEU A 44 -0.73 24.97 4.54
C LEU A 44 -1.08 25.46 3.12
N LEU A 45 -2.26 25.13 2.59
CA LEU A 45 -2.67 25.52 1.24
C LEU A 45 -3.01 27.02 1.13
N LEU A 46 -3.51 27.62 2.22
CA LEU A 46 -3.94 29.02 2.24
C LEU A 46 -2.84 29.99 2.69
N THR A 47 -1.84 29.50 3.43
CA THR A 47 -0.63 30.29 3.76
C THR A 47 0.44 30.16 2.69
N GLY A 48 0.53 28.99 2.04
CA GLY A 48 1.63 28.67 1.13
C GLY A 48 2.96 28.41 1.85
N ASP A 49 2.93 28.27 3.18
CA ASP A 49 4.12 28.12 4.01
C ASP A 49 4.88 26.82 3.72
N ALA A 50 6.20 26.93 3.75
CA ALA A 50 7.08 25.77 3.77
C ALA A 50 7.10 25.12 5.16
N PHE A 51 7.29 23.81 5.22
CA PHE A 51 7.36 23.06 6.47
C PHE A 51 8.42 21.95 6.43
N SER A 52 8.83 21.54 7.63
CA SER A 52 9.96 20.63 7.86
C SER A 52 9.62 19.17 7.54
N PRO A 53 10.63 18.30 7.35
CA PRO A 53 10.41 16.87 7.14
C PRO A 53 9.77 16.19 8.36
N GLU A 54 10.09 16.63 9.58
CA GLU A 54 9.46 16.13 10.81
C GLU A 54 7.97 16.44 10.80
N ARG A 55 7.60 17.66 10.39
CA ARG A 55 6.19 18.03 10.25
C ARG A 55 5.51 17.22 9.15
N ALA A 56 6.20 16.91 8.05
CA ALA A 56 5.67 16.04 7.01
C ALA A 56 5.40 14.61 7.52
N LEU A 57 6.28 14.09 8.40
CA LEU A 57 6.10 12.80 9.06
C LEU A 57 4.91 12.80 10.02
N GLU A 58 4.79 13.82 10.87
CA GLU A 58 3.65 13.98 11.79
C GLU A 58 2.30 14.04 11.05
N LEU A 59 2.28 14.64 9.86
CA LEU A 59 1.09 14.74 9.01
C LEU A 59 0.84 13.48 8.17
N GLY A 60 1.71 12.47 8.23
CA GLY A 60 1.60 11.24 7.45
C GLY A 60 1.86 11.41 5.94
N LEU A 61 2.57 12.48 5.54
CA LEU A 61 2.96 12.69 4.14
C LEU A 61 4.14 11.84 3.71
N VAL A 62 4.97 11.44 4.66
CA VAL A 62 6.11 10.54 4.48
C VAL A 62 6.09 9.47 5.55
N ASN A 63 6.64 8.29 5.25
CA ASN A 63 6.66 7.15 6.15
C ASN A 63 7.82 7.24 7.17
N GLN A 64 8.91 7.92 6.81
CA GLN A 64 10.11 8.05 7.64
C GLN A 64 10.91 9.29 7.23
N VAL A 65 11.60 9.90 8.20
CA VAL A 65 12.65 10.90 7.97
C VAL A 65 13.99 10.29 8.41
N VAL A 66 15.02 10.47 7.60
CA VAL A 66 16.38 9.96 7.87
C VAL A 66 17.42 11.04 7.58
N ALA A 67 18.64 10.87 8.11
CA ALA A 67 19.76 11.71 7.73
C ALA A 67 19.96 11.64 6.21
N HIS A 68 20.34 12.77 5.59
CA HIS A 68 20.49 12.85 4.14
C HIS A 68 21.36 11.73 3.53
N ALA A 69 22.45 11.36 4.20
CA ALA A 69 23.35 10.30 3.76
C ALA A 69 22.69 8.91 3.71
N ASP A 70 21.65 8.69 4.52
CA ASP A 70 20.97 7.40 4.67
C ASP A 70 19.69 7.28 3.83
N LEU A 71 19.36 8.30 3.02
CA LEU A 71 18.11 8.35 2.25
C LEU A 71 17.94 7.13 1.32
N LEU A 72 18.93 6.87 0.46
CA LEU A 72 18.88 5.74 -0.48
C LEU A 72 18.98 4.39 0.24
N PRO A 73 19.90 4.19 1.22
CA PRO A 73 19.89 3.00 2.06
C PRO A 73 18.50 2.71 2.65
N ALA A 74 17.89 3.66 3.36
CA ALA A 74 16.57 3.47 3.97
C ALA A 74 15.47 3.13 2.95
N ALA A 75 15.49 3.77 1.77
CA ALA A 75 14.54 3.47 0.70
C ALA A 75 14.72 2.04 0.16
N HIS A 76 15.96 1.60 -0.08
CA HIS A 76 16.25 0.24 -0.52
C HIS A 76 15.91 -0.79 0.56
N ASP A 77 16.14 -0.49 1.83
CA ASP A 77 15.78 -1.34 2.96
C ASP A 77 14.26 -1.58 3.01
N LEU A 78 13.46 -0.52 2.85
CA LEU A 78 12.01 -0.62 2.74
C LEU A 78 11.60 -1.46 1.52
N ALA A 79 12.18 -1.21 0.35
CA ALA A 79 11.90 -1.97 -0.86
C ALA A 79 12.25 -3.46 -0.69
N ARG A 80 13.40 -3.78 -0.09
CA ARG A 80 13.81 -5.17 0.19
C ARG A 80 12.88 -5.89 1.14
N ARG A 81 12.22 -5.18 2.07
CA ARG A 81 11.19 -5.81 2.92
C ARG A 81 9.94 -6.15 2.11
N ILE A 82 9.53 -5.28 1.18
CA ILE A 82 8.37 -5.50 0.30
C ILE A 82 8.63 -6.64 -0.69
N LEU A 83 9.82 -6.66 -1.31
CA LEU A 83 10.21 -7.65 -2.32
C LEU A 83 10.36 -9.09 -1.80
N ARG A 84 10.27 -9.29 -0.47
CA ARG A 84 10.18 -10.65 0.12
C ARG A 84 8.82 -11.29 -0.08
N HIS A 85 7.81 -10.51 -0.48
CA HIS A 85 6.45 -10.97 -0.72
C HIS A 85 6.17 -11.16 -2.21
N SER A 86 5.05 -11.82 -2.53
CA SER A 86 4.59 -11.97 -3.91
C SER A 86 4.44 -10.60 -4.60
N PRO A 87 5.07 -10.39 -5.76
CA PRO A 87 4.88 -9.18 -6.57
C PRO A 87 3.41 -8.97 -6.97
N LEU A 88 2.68 -10.07 -7.23
CA LEU A 88 1.25 -10.02 -7.54
C LEU A 88 0.44 -9.55 -6.34
N ALA A 89 0.73 -10.07 -5.14
CA ALA A 89 0.06 -9.62 -3.92
C ALA A 89 0.35 -8.13 -3.64
N ALA A 90 1.60 -7.69 -3.80
CA ALA A 90 1.97 -6.28 -3.64
C ALA A 90 1.22 -5.38 -4.63
N ALA A 91 1.13 -5.79 -5.91
CA ALA A 91 0.37 -5.08 -6.92
C ALA A 91 -1.13 -5.01 -6.57
N SER A 92 -1.73 -6.13 -6.18
CA SER A 92 -3.13 -6.20 -5.75
C SER A 92 -3.43 -5.27 -4.58
N ILE A 93 -2.55 -5.21 -3.57
CA ILE A 93 -2.69 -4.27 -2.44
C ILE A 93 -2.67 -2.82 -2.94
N LEU A 94 -1.67 -2.46 -3.76
CA LEU A 94 -1.54 -1.11 -4.29
C LEU A 94 -2.77 -0.70 -5.12
N THR A 95 -3.29 -1.62 -5.93
CA THR A 95 -4.51 -1.38 -6.73
C THR A 95 -5.74 -1.22 -5.86
N ALA A 96 -5.96 -2.12 -4.90
CA ALA A 96 -7.12 -2.09 -4.01
C ALA A 96 -7.16 -0.78 -3.22
N VAL A 97 -6.04 -0.39 -2.59
CA VAL A 97 -5.94 0.85 -1.82
C VAL A 97 -6.12 2.07 -2.72
N THR A 98 -5.39 2.15 -3.83
CA THR A 98 -5.39 3.36 -4.68
C THR A 98 -6.76 3.62 -5.30
N ARG A 99 -7.45 2.57 -5.75
CA ARG A 99 -8.78 2.70 -6.37
C ARG A 99 -9.88 2.82 -5.32
N GLY A 100 -9.77 2.10 -4.20
CA GLY A 100 -10.79 2.02 -3.16
C GLY A 100 -10.83 3.21 -2.20
N ILE A 101 -9.70 3.87 -1.91
CA ILE A 101 -9.64 4.91 -0.86
C ILE A 101 -10.54 6.13 -1.11
N ASN A 102 -10.96 6.35 -2.36
CA ASN A 102 -11.86 7.45 -2.73
C ASN A 102 -13.29 7.00 -2.97
N GLN A 103 -13.62 5.74 -2.67
CA GLN A 103 -14.96 5.19 -2.84
C GLN A 103 -15.70 5.11 -1.51
N SER A 104 -16.99 4.77 -1.57
CA SER A 104 -17.69 4.29 -0.38
C SER A 104 -17.05 2.99 0.12
N ILE A 105 -17.26 2.66 1.39
CA ILE A 105 -16.74 1.39 1.94
C ILE A 105 -17.28 0.18 1.15
N ALA A 106 -18.54 0.21 0.73
CA ALA A 106 -19.15 -0.87 -0.05
C ALA A 106 -18.44 -1.08 -1.39
N GLU A 107 -18.18 -0.01 -2.14
CA GLU A 107 -17.45 -0.06 -3.41
C GLU A 107 -15.98 -0.45 -3.20
N GLY A 108 -15.35 0.02 -2.13
CA GLY A 108 -13.99 -0.38 -1.75
C GLY A 108 -13.87 -1.88 -1.52
N LEU A 109 -14.85 -2.49 -0.85
CA LEU A 109 -14.89 -3.94 -0.62
C LEU A 109 -15.11 -4.74 -1.90
N LEU A 110 -15.85 -4.21 -2.88
CA LEU A 110 -15.98 -4.85 -4.20
C LEU A 110 -14.64 -4.83 -4.95
N ILE A 111 -13.92 -3.71 -4.92
CA ILE A 111 -12.58 -3.60 -5.50
C ILE A 111 -11.61 -4.58 -4.83
N GLU A 112 -11.62 -4.66 -3.50
CA GLU A 112 -10.82 -5.62 -2.74
C GLU A 112 -11.15 -7.07 -3.15
N GLY A 113 -12.43 -7.41 -3.26
CA GLY A 113 -12.87 -8.74 -3.66
C GLY A 113 -12.42 -9.11 -5.08
N GLU A 114 -12.43 -8.16 -6.01
CA GLU A 114 -11.88 -8.37 -7.36
C GLU A 114 -10.38 -8.66 -7.31
N GLN A 115 -9.63 -7.89 -6.52
CA GLN A 115 -8.18 -8.09 -6.39
C GLN A 115 -7.86 -9.44 -5.74
N PHE A 116 -8.60 -9.86 -4.72
CA PHE A 116 -8.42 -11.17 -4.10
C PHE A 116 -8.80 -12.31 -5.05
N SER A 117 -9.89 -12.18 -5.81
CA SER A 117 -10.30 -13.17 -6.83
C SER A 117 -9.18 -13.47 -7.82
N ARG A 118 -8.43 -12.44 -8.22
CA ARG A 118 -7.26 -12.58 -9.12
C ARG A 118 -6.08 -13.31 -8.47
N MET A 119 -5.96 -13.26 -7.14
CA MET A 119 -4.91 -13.94 -6.38
C MET A 119 -5.21 -15.43 -6.16
N VAL A 120 -6.48 -15.82 -6.04
CA VAL A 120 -6.91 -17.21 -5.77
C VAL A 120 -6.25 -18.25 -6.69
N PRO A 121 -6.23 -18.08 -8.03
CA PRO A 121 -5.64 -19.09 -8.92
C PRO A 121 -4.11 -19.05 -8.96
N THR A 122 -3.45 -18.09 -8.28
CA THR A 122 -2.00 -17.92 -8.40
C THR A 122 -1.23 -18.99 -7.62
N ALA A 123 -0.12 -19.42 -8.19
CA ALA A 123 0.79 -20.35 -7.53
C ALA A 123 1.42 -19.74 -6.26
N ASP A 124 1.62 -18.42 -6.22
CA ASP A 124 2.16 -17.72 -5.05
C ASP A 124 1.23 -17.85 -3.84
N LEU A 125 -0.08 -17.69 -4.04
CA LEU A 125 -1.04 -17.86 -2.95
C LEU A 125 -1.09 -19.31 -2.48
N ARG A 126 -1.08 -20.28 -3.41
CA ARG A 126 -1.05 -21.71 -3.08
C ARG A 126 0.19 -22.06 -2.25
N GLU A 127 1.37 -21.69 -2.72
CA GLU A 127 2.64 -21.93 -2.02
C GLU A 127 2.67 -21.23 -0.65
N GLY A 128 2.17 -20.00 -0.56
CA GLY A 128 2.07 -19.28 0.70
C GLY A 128 1.21 -20.01 1.74
N LEU A 129 0.06 -20.53 1.32
CA LEU A 129 -0.83 -21.32 2.18
C LEU A 129 -0.22 -22.67 2.56
N ASP A 130 0.32 -23.40 1.59
CA ASP A 130 0.95 -24.71 1.82
C ASP A 130 2.13 -24.58 2.79
N ALA A 131 2.97 -23.54 2.61
CA ALA A 131 4.09 -23.26 3.48
C ALA A 131 3.64 -22.89 4.90
N TRP A 132 2.59 -22.09 5.02
CA TRP A 132 2.02 -21.68 6.30
C TRP A 132 1.42 -22.88 7.06
N ILE A 133 0.65 -23.74 6.38
CA ILE A 133 0.11 -24.99 6.94
C ILE A 133 1.25 -25.90 7.40
N ALA A 134 2.29 -26.05 6.58
CA ALA A 134 3.46 -26.88 6.89
C ALA A 134 4.48 -26.22 7.84
N ARG A 135 4.22 -25.00 8.33
CA ARG A 135 5.11 -24.21 9.21
C ARG A 135 6.54 -24.07 8.68
N ARG A 136 6.66 -23.88 7.37
CA ARG A 136 7.92 -23.66 6.66
C ARG A 136 7.95 -22.28 6.01
N THR A 137 9.12 -21.82 5.62
CA THR A 137 9.24 -20.61 4.80
C THR A 137 8.72 -20.91 3.38
N PRO A 138 7.88 -20.03 2.78
CA PRO A 138 7.49 -20.16 1.39
C PRO A 138 8.69 -20.08 0.46
N ALA A 139 8.71 -20.88 -0.59
CA ALA A 139 9.71 -20.79 -1.64
C ALA A 139 9.58 -19.44 -2.36
N THR A 140 10.63 -18.62 -2.32
CA THR A 140 10.70 -17.39 -3.10
C THR A 140 10.80 -17.73 -4.58
N ARG A 141 9.82 -17.33 -5.41
CA ARG A 141 9.96 -17.41 -6.87
C ARG A 141 10.70 -16.21 -7.42
N ASP A 142 11.59 -16.50 -8.37
CA ASP A 142 12.27 -15.54 -9.23
C ASP A 142 11.22 -14.72 -10.02
N PRO A 143 11.31 -13.38 -10.11
CA PRO A 143 10.25 -12.51 -10.67
C PRO A 143 9.88 -12.72 -12.15
N GLY A 144 10.49 -13.68 -12.86
CA GLY A 144 10.40 -13.84 -14.31
C GLY A 144 9.41 -14.88 -14.85
N GLN A 145 8.73 -15.66 -14.02
CA GLN A 145 7.83 -16.73 -14.49
C GLN A 145 6.35 -16.35 -14.33
N HIS A 146 5.85 -15.55 -15.26
CA HIS A 146 4.42 -15.27 -15.39
C HIS A 146 3.75 -16.34 -16.28
N THR A 147 3.25 -17.41 -15.66
CA THR A 147 2.32 -18.30 -16.36
C THR A 147 0.89 -17.85 -16.03
N GLN A 148 0.28 -17.09 -16.94
CA GLN A 148 -1.18 -16.89 -16.95
C GLN A 148 -1.83 -18.24 -17.26
N GLN A 149 -2.42 -18.88 -16.26
CA GLN A 149 -3.30 -20.02 -16.47
C GLN A 149 -4.69 -19.48 -16.81
N ARG A 150 -5.27 -19.98 -17.91
CA ARG A 150 -6.46 -19.43 -18.59
C ARG A 150 -7.71 -19.45 -17.70
N ASP A 151 -8.57 -18.46 -17.95
CA ASP A 151 -9.84 -18.21 -17.26
C ASP A 151 -10.80 -19.43 -17.33
N GLU A 152 -11.04 -20.06 -16.19
CA GLU A 152 -12.25 -20.86 -15.94
C GLU A 152 -13.21 -20.04 -15.06
N PRO A 153 -14.53 -20.08 -15.30
CA PRO A 153 -15.50 -19.30 -14.53
C PRO A 153 -15.59 -19.82 -13.09
N MET A 154 -15.11 -19.00 -12.15
CA MET A 154 -14.93 -19.36 -10.74
C MET A 154 -16.01 -18.74 -9.85
N THR A 155 -17.26 -19.18 -9.99
CA THR A 155 -18.39 -18.60 -9.22
C THR A 155 -18.58 -19.25 -7.84
N ASP A 156 -18.12 -20.48 -7.61
CA ASP A 156 -18.38 -21.24 -6.37
C ASP A 156 -17.19 -21.38 -5.41
N THR A 157 -15.97 -21.05 -5.84
CA THR A 157 -14.74 -21.31 -5.05
C THR A 157 -14.49 -20.28 -3.95
N TYR A 158 -15.02 -19.06 -4.11
CA TYR A 158 -14.76 -17.92 -3.23
C TYR A 158 -15.26 -18.14 -1.79
N THR A 159 -16.47 -18.70 -1.66
CA THR A 159 -17.11 -18.94 -0.36
C THR A 159 -16.44 -20.06 0.43
N THR A 160 -15.98 -21.12 -0.25
CA THR A 160 -15.32 -22.27 0.37
C THR A 160 -13.90 -21.94 0.79
N PHE A 161 -13.13 -21.25 -0.08
CA PHE A 161 -11.76 -20.85 0.19
C PHE A 161 -11.65 -19.89 1.40
N SER A 162 -12.59 -18.96 1.53
CA SER A 162 -12.65 -18.04 2.68
C SER A 162 -12.89 -18.78 4.00
N LYS A 163 -13.86 -19.71 4.05
CA LYS A 163 -14.19 -20.45 5.29
C LYS A 163 -13.03 -21.32 5.79
N GLU A 164 -12.36 -22.05 4.92
CA GLU A 164 -11.26 -22.94 5.30
C GLU A 164 -10.00 -22.16 5.70
N THR A 165 -9.68 -21.09 4.97
CA THR A 165 -8.52 -20.24 5.28
C THR A 165 -8.68 -19.54 6.63
N PHE A 166 -9.84 -18.91 6.90
CA PHE A 166 -10.09 -18.26 8.18
C PHE A 166 -10.18 -19.24 9.36
N ALA A 167 -10.68 -20.46 9.14
CA ALA A 167 -10.70 -21.51 10.16
C ALA A 167 -9.27 -21.95 10.53
N ALA A 168 -8.39 -22.09 9.54
CA ALA A 168 -7.00 -22.42 9.79
C ALA A 168 -6.28 -21.30 10.57
N PHE A 169 -6.44 -20.03 10.18
CA PHE A 169 -5.87 -18.89 10.91
C PHE A 169 -6.26 -18.88 12.39
N ARG A 170 -7.55 -19.14 12.70
CA ARG A 170 -8.04 -19.23 14.10
C ARG A 170 -7.52 -20.44 14.88
N ALA A 171 -7.16 -21.54 14.20
CA ALA A 171 -6.64 -22.73 14.87
C ALA A 171 -5.18 -22.58 15.31
N ASN A 172 -4.40 -21.74 14.62
CA ASN A 172 -2.97 -21.55 14.88
C ASN A 172 -2.67 -20.38 15.86
N ASP A 173 -3.68 -19.57 16.23
CA ASP A 173 -3.61 -18.47 17.22
C ASP A 173 -3.77 -18.93 18.68
N ARG A 174 -3.81 -20.24 18.96
CA ARG A 174 -3.82 -20.73 20.35
C ARG A 174 -2.39 -20.66 20.92
N PRO A 175 -2.16 -19.97 22.06
CA PRO A 175 -0.85 -19.97 22.69
C PRO A 175 -0.51 -21.40 23.15
N GLY A 176 0.65 -21.89 22.74
CA GLY A 176 1.31 -23.07 23.30
C GLY A 176 2.19 -22.70 24.47
#